data_AF-A0A401S4Z4-F1
#
_entry.id   AF-A0A401S4Z4-F1
#
_cell.length_a   1.000
_cell.length_b   1.000
_cell.length_c   1.000
_cell.angle_alpha   90.00
_cell.angle_beta   90.00
_cell.angle_gamma   90.00
#
_symmetry.space_group_name_H-M   'P 1'
#
loop_
_entity.id
_entity.type
_entity.pdbx_description
1 polymer ?
#
loop_
_entity_poly.entity_id
_entity_poly.type
_entity_poly.pdbx_seq_one_letter_code
_entity_poly.pdbx_strand_id
1 'polypeptide(L)'
;MIKGKLPSLMSSVVAPVQEFNRMEAKKVELILVKEQNGVQFTNSALLSSSQLPGEGEGEPANRETWAKKIDFLLSVVGFAVDLANVWRFPYLCYRNGGGAFLVPYLFFMFIAGMPLFYMELALGQFNREGAAGVWKICPIFKGVGFTVILIAVYVGFYYNVIIAWALYYLYASFTVELPWIHCNNSWNSPNCSDFNNFIQQNTSTKYYEYKSNPAAEYYE
;
A
#
# COMPACT_ATOMS: atom_id res chain seq x y z
N MET A 1 84.59 21.34 -38.10
CA MET A 1 84.28 22.65 -37.48
C MET A 1 82.82 22.59 -37.01
N ILE A 2 82.52 21.89 -35.92
CA ILE A 2 82.51 22.35 -34.51
C ILE A 2 81.56 23.55 -34.29
N LYS A 3 80.42 23.27 -33.63
CA LYS A 3 79.82 23.96 -32.45
C LYS A 3 78.39 23.42 -32.27
N GLY A 4 77.95 22.77 -31.19
CA GLY A 4 78.49 22.67 -29.85
C GLY A 4 77.87 23.68 -28.89
N LYS A 5 76.73 23.30 -28.29
CA LYS A 5 76.29 23.42 -26.88
C LYS A 5 76.36 24.77 -26.10
N LEU A 6 75.32 24.93 -25.24
CA LEU A 6 75.21 25.62 -23.92
C LEU A 6 74.38 26.96 -23.84
N PRO A 7 73.82 27.37 -22.66
CA PRO A 7 72.39 27.15 -22.28
C PRO A 7 71.71 28.34 -21.53
N SER A 8 70.56 28.05 -20.88
CA SER A 8 69.88 28.79 -19.77
C SER A 8 68.91 29.93 -20.20
N LEU A 9 67.71 30.13 -19.64
CA LEU A 9 67.17 29.91 -18.29
C LEU A 9 65.63 29.72 -18.34
N MET A 10 65.12 29.11 -17.27
CA MET A 10 63.74 28.66 -17.01
C MET A 10 62.67 29.77 -17.00
N SER A 11 61.43 29.40 -17.39
CA SER A 11 60.23 29.96 -16.76
C SER A 11 59.26 28.82 -16.43
N SER A 12 58.84 28.82 -15.17
CA SER A 12 58.09 27.78 -14.45
C SER A 12 56.60 27.83 -14.81
N VAL A 13 56.03 26.70 -15.26
CA VAL A 13 54.59 26.46 -15.26
C VAL A 13 54.27 25.49 -14.14
N VAL A 14 53.70 26.01 -13.05
CA VAL A 14 53.09 25.26 -11.95
C VAL A 14 51.75 24.69 -12.42
N ALA A 15 51.52 23.39 -12.25
CA ALA A 15 50.21 22.76 -12.41
C ALA A 15 49.47 22.72 -11.05
N PRO A 16 48.16 23.01 -10.98
CA PRO A 16 47.42 22.93 -9.72
C PRO A 16 46.93 21.50 -9.46
N VAL A 17 47.42 20.90 -8.37
CA VAL A 17 46.87 19.66 -7.78
C VAL A 17 46.12 20.06 -6.51
N GLN A 18 44.85 20.48 -6.62
CA GLN A 18 44.03 20.75 -5.43
C GLN A 18 42.51 20.60 -5.62
N GLU A 19 42.02 20.23 -6.82
CA GLU A 19 40.58 20.07 -7.09
C GLU A 19 40.02 18.71 -6.65
N PHE A 20 40.80 17.63 -6.78
CA PHE A 20 40.33 16.25 -6.56
C PHE A 20 40.03 15.97 -5.07
N ASN A 21 40.94 16.36 -4.17
CA ASN A 21 40.77 16.16 -2.73
C ASN A 21 39.63 17.00 -2.13
N ARG A 22 39.32 18.17 -2.72
CA ARG A 22 38.24 19.05 -2.26
C ARG A 22 36.86 18.45 -2.57
N MET A 23 36.72 17.79 -3.72
CA MET A 23 35.48 17.11 -4.11
C MET A 23 35.19 15.90 -3.22
N GLU A 24 36.21 15.11 -2.90
CA GLU A 24 36.06 13.94 -2.03
C GLU A 24 35.71 14.36 -0.59
N ALA A 25 36.39 15.40 -0.07
CA ALA A 25 36.07 15.98 1.24
C ALA A 25 34.63 16.50 1.29
N LYS A 26 34.17 17.27 0.29
CA LYS A 26 32.78 17.77 0.22
C LYS A 26 31.76 16.64 0.18
N LYS A 27 32.06 15.54 -0.52
CA LYS A 27 31.18 14.38 -0.64
C LYS A 27 31.07 13.62 0.69
N VAL A 28 32.19 13.43 1.39
CA VAL A 28 32.21 12.80 2.72
C VAL A 28 31.50 13.68 3.76
N GLU A 29 31.72 14.98 3.72
CA GLU A 29 31.04 15.94 4.61
C GLU A 29 29.52 15.93 4.38
N LEU A 30 29.07 15.89 3.11
CA LEU A 30 27.64 15.75 2.78
C LEU A 30 27.04 14.43 3.29
N ILE A 31 27.79 13.33 3.23
CA ILE A 31 27.33 12.02 3.72
C ILE A 31 27.22 12.02 5.25
N LEU A 32 28.18 12.64 5.94
CA LEU A 32 28.15 12.77 7.41
C LEU A 32 27.03 13.71 7.88
N VAL A 33 26.78 14.82 7.17
CA VAL A 33 25.67 15.73 7.45
C VAL A 33 24.30 15.08 7.17
N LYS A 34 24.23 14.14 6.22
CA LYS A 34 23.03 13.36 5.90
C LYS A 34 22.67 12.34 7.00
N GLU A 35 23.65 11.81 7.72
CA GLU A 35 23.42 10.86 8.82
C GLU A 35 23.08 11.56 10.14
N GLN A 36 23.64 12.75 10.42
CA GLN A 36 23.41 13.44 11.71
C GLN A 36 22.06 14.16 11.83
N ASN A 37 21.42 14.54 10.71
CA ASN A 37 20.17 15.28 10.73
C ASN A 37 19.00 14.39 10.31
N GLY A 38 18.65 13.44 11.18
CA GLY A 38 17.28 12.98 11.23
C GLY A 38 16.37 14.18 11.51
N VAL A 39 15.53 14.52 10.53
CA VAL A 39 14.58 15.66 10.50
C VAL A 39 15.19 16.97 9.97
N GLN A 40 14.64 17.45 8.84
CA GLN A 40 14.12 18.81 8.54
C GLN A 40 14.08 18.97 7.00
N PHE A 41 12.91 18.97 6.36
CA PHE A 41 11.98 20.10 6.11
C PHE A 41 12.29 20.88 4.82
N THR A 42 11.27 20.88 3.95
CA THR A 42 10.81 21.94 3.05
C THR A 42 11.87 22.90 2.48
N ASN A 43 12.05 22.83 1.16
CA ASN A 43 11.83 23.95 0.22
C ASN A 43 12.64 23.67 -1.05
N SER A 44 11.99 23.22 -2.14
CA SER A 44 12.44 23.39 -3.54
C SER A 44 11.45 22.87 -4.61
N ALA A 45 10.19 22.54 -4.28
CA ALA A 45 9.24 22.03 -5.30
C ALA A 45 8.36 23.10 -5.98
N LEU A 46 8.54 24.40 -5.68
CA LEU A 46 7.65 25.45 -6.22
C LEU A 46 8.19 26.26 -7.40
N LEU A 47 9.36 25.95 -7.96
CA LEU A 47 9.86 26.62 -9.17
C LEU A 47 10.68 25.69 -10.06
N SER A 48 10.01 24.91 -10.91
CA SER A 48 10.51 24.54 -12.24
C SER A 48 9.29 24.28 -13.13
N SER A 49 8.70 25.35 -13.64
CA SER A 49 8.87 25.82 -15.03
C SER A 49 8.13 24.93 -16.03
N SER A 50 6.95 25.42 -16.41
CA SER A 50 6.39 25.26 -17.76
C SER A 50 7.48 25.46 -18.81
N GLN A 51 7.96 24.39 -19.45
CA GLN A 51 8.77 24.46 -20.66
C GLN A 51 8.27 23.45 -21.70
N LEU A 52 8.14 23.98 -22.90
CA LEU A 52 7.82 23.37 -24.19
C LEU A 52 8.65 22.11 -24.51
N PRO A 53 8.22 21.28 -25.50
CA PRO A 53 8.87 20.01 -25.79
C PRO A 53 10.23 20.25 -26.45
N GLY A 54 11.29 20.18 -25.64
CA GLY A 54 12.67 20.08 -26.09
C GLY A 54 13.15 18.65 -25.87
N GLU A 55 13.55 18.01 -26.95
CA GLU A 55 14.22 16.71 -27.01
C GLU A 55 15.49 16.78 -26.15
N GLY A 56 15.44 16.16 -24.96
CA GLY A 56 16.54 16.12 -24.00
C GLY A 56 16.73 14.68 -23.56
N GLU A 57 17.94 14.18 -23.75
CA GLU A 57 18.38 12.85 -23.34
C GLU A 57 17.98 12.60 -21.87
N GLY A 58 17.19 11.54 -21.67
CA GLY A 58 16.60 11.20 -20.39
C GLY A 58 17.67 10.80 -19.37
N GLU A 59 18.06 11.75 -18.52
CA GLU A 59 18.57 11.44 -17.19
C GLU A 59 17.62 10.40 -16.56
N PRO A 60 18.12 9.26 -16.05
CA PRO A 60 17.25 8.26 -15.46
C PRO A 60 16.54 8.91 -14.27
N ALA A 61 15.22 9.09 -14.40
CA ALA A 61 14.40 9.66 -13.35
C ALA A 61 14.70 8.94 -12.02
N ASN A 62 15.33 9.65 -11.09
CA ASN A 62 15.64 9.10 -9.78
C ASN A 62 14.34 8.66 -9.11
N ARG A 63 14.31 7.42 -8.62
CA ARG A 63 13.12 6.85 -7.97
C ARG A 63 12.70 7.72 -6.79
N GLU A 64 11.42 8.10 -6.78
CA GLU A 64 10.82 8.83 -5.67
C GLU A 64 10.96 8.07 -4.34
N THR A 65 11.25 8.80 -3.27
CA THR A 65 11.46 8.24 -1.92
C THR A 65 10.46 8.82 -0.94
N TRP A 66 10.14 8.06 0.10
CA TRP A 66 9.24 8.52 1.17
C TRP A 66 9.85 9.68 1.93
N ALA A 67 9.06 10.71 2.20
CA ALA A 67 9.48 11.88 2.98
C ALA A 67 9.83 11.51 4.42
N LYS A 68 9.05 10.60 5.04
CA LYS A 68 9.29 10.10 6.40
C LYS A 68 9.09 8.58 6.48
N LYS A 69 9.82 7.94 7.40
CA LYS A 69 9.68 6.50 7.69
C LYS A 69 8.28 6.15 8.20
N ILE A 70 7.62 7.05 8.93
CA ILE A 70 6.28 6.83 9.45
C ILE A 70 5.23 6.76 8.33
N ASP A 71 5.39 7.52 7.25
CA ASP A 71 4.48 7.50 6.11
C ASP A 71 4.54 6.12 5.40
N PHE A 72 5.74 5.55 5.30
CA PHE A 72 5.94 4.19 4.84
C PHE A 72 5.28 3.16 5.79
N LEU A 73 5.50 3.28 7.10
CA LEU A 73 4.90 2.35 8.06
C LEU A 73 3.36 2.40 8.04
N LEU A 74 2.79 3.60 7.98
CA LEU A 74 1.34 3.79 7.92
C LEU A 74 0.74 3.24 6.61
N SER A 75 1.43 3.40 5.48
CA SER A 75 0.95 2.82 4.22
C SER A 75 0.98 1.29 4.24
N VAL A 76 2.02 0.67 4.82
CA VAL A 76 2.10 -0.78 4.99
C VAL A 76 1.03 -1.32 5.95
N VAL A 77 0.80 -0.64 7.08
CA VAL A 77 -0.26 -1.02 8.02
C VAL A 77 -1.64 -0.86 7.40
N GLY A 78 -1.89 0.22 6.66
CA GLY A 78 -3.13 0.45 5.93
C GLY A 78 -3.39 -0.59 4.84
N PHE A 79 -2.33 -1.14 4.23
CA PHE A 79 -2.44 -2.26 3.30
C PHE A 79 -2.72 -3.60 4.00
N ALA A 80 -2.18 -3.81 5.21
CA ALA A 80 -2.35 -5.05 5.96
C ALA A 80 -3.70 -5.16 6.69
N VAL A 81 -4.30 -4.02 7.08
CA VAL A 81 -5.59 -3.97 7.75
C VAL A 81 -6.69 -3.80 6.70
N ASP A 82 -7.48 -4.85 6.48
CA ASP A 82 -8.57 -4.85 5.50
C ASP A 82 -9.95 -5.11 6.14
N LEU A 83 -11.00 -5.04 5.30
CA LEU A 83 -12.36 -5.37 5.73
C LEU A 83 -12.48 -6.86 6.12
N ALA A 84 -11.72 -7.75 5.48
CA ALA A 84 -11.77 -9.18 5.79
C ALA A 84 -11.35 -9.46 7.25
N ASN A 85 -10.43 -8.67 7.82
CA ASN A 85 -10.08 -8.76 9.23
C ASN A 85 -11.27 -8.46 10.17
N VAL A 86 -12.23 -7.63 9.73
CA VAL A 86 -13.39 -7.24 10.55
C VAL A 86 -14.48 -8.32 10.59
N TRP A 87 -14.77 -8.99 9.47
CA TRP A 87 -15.88 -9.95 9.40
C TRP A 87 -15.44 -11.41 9.21
N ARG A 88 -14.41 -11.66 8.39
CA ARG A 88 -13.98 -13.02 8.06
C ARG A 88 -13.24 -13.66 9.23
N PHE A 89 -12.36 -12.91 9.90
CA PHE A 89 -11.61 -13.44 11.03
C PHE A 89 -12.53 -13.86 12.19
N PRO A 90 -13.48 -13.03 12.68
CA PRO A 90 -14.42 -13.45 13.72
C PRO A 90 -15.31 -14.62 13.29
N TYR A 91 -15.80 -14.60 12.05
CA TYR A 91 -16.61 -15.69 11.50
C TYR A 91 -15.85 -17.04 11.51
N LEU A 92 -14.59 -17.03 11.07
CA LEU A 92 -13.77 -18.23 10.98
C LEU A 92 -13.36 -18.72 12.37
N CYS A 93 -13.02 -17.82 13.30
CA CYS A 93 -12.76 -18.16 14.70
C CYS A 93 -13.99 -18.85 15.31
N TYR A 94 -15.17 -18.24 15.17
CA TYR A 94 -16.41 -18.78 15.75
C TYR A 94 -16.72 -20.19 15.24
N ARG A 95 -16.58 -20.42 13.92
CA ARG A 95 -16.85 -21.73 13.32
C ARG A 95 -15.82 -22.81 13.67
N ASN A 96 -14.57 -22.44 13.94
CA ASN A 96 -13.45 -23.37 14.15
C ASN A 96 -13.05 -23.52 15.63
N GLY A 97 -14.02 -23.54 16.54
CA GLY A 97 -13.77 -23.75 17.97
C GLY A 97 -13.50 -22.47 18.77
N GLY A 98 -13.95 -21.32 18.28
CA GLY A 98 -13.89 -20.03 18.97
C GLY A 98 -12.45 -19.61 19.28
N GLY A 99 -12.16 -19.38 20.56
CA GLY A 99 -10.84 -18.97 21.02
C GLY A 99 -9.73 -20.00 20.79
N ALA A 100 -10.06 -21.30 20.66
CA ALA A 100 -9.06 -22.34 20.41
C ALA A 100 -8.38 -22.17 19.03
N PHE A 101 -9.07 -21.57 18.06
CA PHE A 101 -8.53 -21.27 16.73
C PHE A 101 -7.33 -20.30 16.77
N LEU A 102 -7.19 -19.50 17.83
CA LEU A 102 -6.07 -18.56 17.96
C LEU A 102 -4.71 -19.25 18.07
N VAL A 103 -4.65 -20.45 18.65
CA VAL A 103 -3.39 -21.20 18.81
C VAL A 103 -2.77 -21.56 17.46
N PRO A 104 -3.45 -22.30 16.56
CA PRO A 104 -2.91 -22.56 15.23
C PRO A 104 -2.76 -21.29 14.38
N TYR A 105 -3.67 -20.32 14.52
CA TYR A 105 -3.59 -19.05 13.79
C TYR A 105 -2.28 -18.30 14.08
N LEU A 106 -1.95 -18.09 15.36
CA LEU A 106 -0.71 -17.42 15.76
C LEU A 106 0.50 -18.25 15.35
N PHE A 107 0.48 -19.57 15.56
CA PHE A 107 1.58 -20.45 15.18
C PHE A 107 1.95 -20.31 13.69
N PHE A 108 0.97 -20.40 12.79
CA PHE A 108 1.22 -20.20 11.35
C PHE A 108 1.56 -18.75 10.98
N MET A 109 1.04 -17.77 11.73
CA MET A 109 1.41 -16.36 11.54
C MET A 109 2.91 -16.13 11.85
N PHE A 110 3.44 -16.71 12.93
CA PHE A 110 4.86 -16.58 13.29
C PHE A 110 5.78 -17.37 12.34
N ILE A 111 5.38 -18.57 11.91
CA ILE A 111 6.24 -19.47 11.12
C ILE A 111 6.20 -19.19 9.62
N ALA A 112 5.03 -18.84 9.07
CA ALA A 112 4.85 -18.62 7.64
C ALA A 112 4.52 -17.15 7.34
N GLY A 113 3.56 -16.57 8.05
CA GLY A 113 3.07 -15.21 7.77
C GLY A 113 4.17 -14.15 7.84
N MET A 114 4.82 -14.02 9.01
CA MET A 114 5.85 -13.00 9.22
C MET A 114 7.11 -13.22 8.37
N PRO A 115 7.66 -14.44 8.23
CA PRO A 115 8.82 -14.66 7.35
C PRO A 115 8.54 -14.33 5.89
N LEU A 116 7.36 -14.71 5.36
CA LEU A 116 6.97 -14.36 3.98
C LEU A 116 6.80 -12.85 3.81
N PHE A 117 6.15 -12.19 4.76
CA PHE A 117 5.97 -10.74 4.73
C PHE A 117 7.31 -9.99 4.79
N TYR A 118 8.21 -10.40 5.68
CA TYR A 118 9.54 -9.82 5.79
C TYR A 118 10.37 -10.03 4.51
N MET A 119 10.32 -11.24 3.94
CA MET A 119 11.01 -11.56 2.69
C MET A 119 10.53 -10.65 1.54
N GLU A 120 9.23 -10.48 1.39
CA GLU A 120 8.65 -9.62 0.34
C GLU A 120 9.09 -8.16 0.50
N LEU A 121 9.05 -7.64 1.73
CA LEU A 121 9.51 -6.28 2.02
C LEU A 121 11.01 -6.11 1.75
N ALA A 122 11.83 -7.07 2.18
CA ALA A 122 13.28 -7.05 1.96
C ALA A 122 13.61 -7.11 0.46
N LEU A 123 12.94 -7.96 -0.31
CA LEU A 123 13.10 -8.07 -1.76
C LEU A 123 12.70 -6.78 -2.49
N GLY A 124 11.58 -6.17 -2.10
CA GLY A 124 11.13 -4.90 -2.67
C GLY A 124 12.07 -3.72 -2.35
N GLN A 125 12.61 -3.68 -1.14
CA GLN A 125 13.56 -2.64 -0.73
C GLN A 125 14.95 -2.82 -1.36
N PHE A 126 15.44 -4.06 -1.48
CA PHE A 126 16.75 -4.37 -2.06
C PHE A 126 16.77 -4.13 -3.58
N ASN A 127 15.80 -4.68 -4.31
CA ASN A 127 15.79 -4.57 -5.77
C ASN A 127 15.29 -3.21 -6.27
N ARG A 128 14.47 -2.50 -5.48
CA ARG A 128 13.86 -1.21 -5.83
C ARG A 128 13.07 -1.23 -7.15
N GLU A 129 12.61 -2.41 -7.57
CA GLU A 129 11.79 -2.62 -8.75
C GLU A 129 10.35 -3.03 -8.35
N GLY A 130 9.40 -2.90 -9.30
CA GLY A 130 8.02 -3.33 -9.08
C GLY A 130 7.83 -4.86 -9.14
N ALA A 131 6.60 -5.33 -8.87
CA ALA A 131 6.28 -6.76 -8.73
C ALA A 131 6.71 -7.64 -9.92
N ALA A 132 6.69 -7.14 -11.15
CA ALA A 132 7.18 -7.87 -12.33
C ALA A 132 8.70 -7.73 -12.56
N GLY A 133 9.32 -6.65 -12.06
CA GLY A 133 10.75 -6.37 -12.24
C GLY A 133 11.64 -7.16 -11.28
N VAL A 134 11.19 -7.39 -10.05
CA VAL A 134 11.94 -8.16 -9.02
C VAL A 134 12.36 -9.55 -9.51
N TRP A 135 11.56 -10.18 -10.38
CA TRP A 135 11.84 -11.52 -10.92
C TRP A 135 12.94 -11.56 -11.99
N LYS A 136 13.63 -10.45 -12.30
CA LYS A 136 14.87 -10.46 -13.10
C LYS A 136 15.96 -11.35 -12.48
N ILE A 137 15.93 -11.58 -11.16
CA ILE A 137 16.85 -12.49 -10.46
C ILE A 137 16.70 -13.94 -10.97
N CYS A 138 15.46 -14.38 -11.24
CA CYS A 138 15.15 -15.72 -11.73
C CYS A 138 14.12 -15.63 -12.87
N PRO A 139 14.55 -15.59 -14.14
CA PRO A 139 13.65 -15.35 -15.28
C PRO A 139 12.57 -16.42 -15.46
N ILE A 140 12.77 -17.63 -14.93
CA ILE A 140 11.75 -18.69 -14.92
C ILE A 140 10.50 -18.31 -14.11
N PHE A 141 10.65 -17.47 -13.09
CA PHE A 141 9.55 -17.00 -12.24
C PHE A 141 8.98 -15.65 -12.68
N LYS A 142 9.38 -15.13 -13.85
CA LYS A 142 8.85 -13.86 -14.37
C LYS A 142 7.31 -13.86 -14.50
N GLY A 143 6.72 -15.03 -14.75
CA GLY A 143 5.26 -15.21 -14.77
C GLY A 143 4.58 -14.88 -13.43
N VAL A 144 5.24 -15.15 -12.30
CA VAL A 144 4.68 -14.90 -10.96
C VAL A 144 4.36 -13.43 -10.76
N GLY A 145 5.26 -12.54 -11.18
CA GLY A 145 5.04 -11.09 -11.10
C GLY A 145 3.83 -10.61 -11.90
N PHE A 146 3.62 -11.14 -13.11
CA PHE A 146 2.44 -10.82 -13.92
C PHE A 146 1.15 -11.39 -13.32
N THR A 147 1.21 -12.59 -12.74
CA THR A 147 0.07 -13.18 -12.03
C THR A 147 -0.33 -12.33 -10.83
N VAL A 148 0.62 -11.82 -10.05
CA VAL A 148 0.33 -10.92 -8.91
C VAL A 148 -0.35 -9.63 -9.38
N ILE A 149 0.10 -9.04 -10.50
CA ILE A 149 -0.54 -7.85 -11.09
C ILE A 149 -1.97 -8.15 -11.53
N LEU A 150 -2.19 -9.29 -12.19
CA LEU A 150 -3.53 -9.72 -12.62
C LEU A 150 -4.44 -9.93 -11.40
N ILE A 151 -3.98 -10.62 -10.37
CA ILE A 151 -4.74 -10.83 -9.12
C ILE A 151 -5.08 -9.48 -8.49
N ALA A 152 -4.15 -8.54 -8.42
CA ALA A 152 -4.40 -7.22 -7.86
C ALA A 152 -5.50 -6.45 -8.62
N VAL A 153 -5.54 -6.58 -9.95
CA VAL A 153 -6.62 -5.98 -10.78
C VAL A 153 -7.97 -6.62 -10.48
N TYR A 154 -8.05 -7.96 -10.44
CA TYR A 154 -9.30 -8.66 -10.09
C TYR A 154 -9.79 -8.32 -8.68
N VAL A 155 -8.86 -8.28 -7.72
CA VAL A 155 -9.14 -7.90 -6.34
C VAL A 155 -9.63 -6.46 -6.27
N GLY A 156 -8.97 -5.55 -6.98
CA GLY A 156 -9.39 -4.15 -7.08
C GLY A 156 -10.82 -3.99 -7.58
N PHE A 157 -11.25 -4.75 -8.59
CA PHE A 157 -12.62 -4.63 -9.11
C PHE A 157 -13.69 -4.95 -8.06
N TYR A 158 -13.62 -6.11 -7.40
CA TYR A 158 -14.67 -6.47 -6.44
C TYR A 158 -14.58 -5.68 -5.14
N TYR A 159 -13.38 -5.30 -4.69
CA TYR A 159 -13.25 -4.48 -3.47
C TYR A 159 -13.84 -3.09 -3.65
N ASN A 160 -13.70 -2.48 -4.83
CA ASN A 160 -14.33 -1.18 -5.11
C ASN A 160 -15.86 -1.25 -5.07
N VAL A 161 -16.47 -2.37 -5.51
CA VAL A 161 -17.92 -2.58 -5.37
C VAL A 161 -18.34 -2.62 -3.91
N ILE A 162 -17.58 -3.32 -3.05
CA ILE A 162 -17.85 -3.37 -1.61
C ILE A 162 -17.75 -1.97 -0.97
N ILE A 163 -16.75 -1.18 -1.35
CA ILE A 163 -16.61 0.21 -0.89
C ILE A 163 -17.80 1.06 -1.35
N ALA A 164 -18.27 0.89 -2.59
CA ALA A 164 -19.45 1.59 -3.09
C ALA A 164 -20.70 1.25 -2.27
N TRP A 165 -20.91 -0.02 -1.93
CA TRP A 165 -21.99 -0.42 -1.02
C TRP A 165 -21.82 0.20 0.37
N ALA A 166 -20.62 0.17 0.95
CA ALA A 166 -20.39 0.80 2.26
C ALA A 166 -20.70 2.31 2.25
N LEU A 167 -20.33 3.03 1.18
CA LEU A 167 -20.67 4.45 1.01
C LEU A 167 -22.17 4.68 0.80
N TYR A 168 -22.85 3.78 0.07
CA TYR A 168 -24.31 3.83 -0.08
C TYR A 168 -25.02 3.67 1.27
N TYR A 169 -24.63 2.66 2.07
CA TYR A 169 -25.18 2.45 3.41
C TYR A 169 -24.81 3.58 4.38
N LEU A 170 -23.61 4.17 4.25
CA LEU A 170 -23.22 5.36 5.01
C LEU A 170 -24.15 6.54 4.71
N TYR A 171 -24.43 6.80 3.43
CA TYR A 171 -25.35 7.85 3.02
C TYR A 171 -26.79 7.57 3.50
N ALA A 172 -27.26 6.33 3.35
CA ALA A 172 -28.58 5.90 3.82
C ALA A 172 -28.73 5.95 5.35
N SER A 173 -27.61 6.02 6.10
CA SER A 173 -27.62 6.16 7.56
C SER A 173 -27.87 7.59 8.04
N PHE A 174 -27.90 8.60 7.15
CA PHE A 174 -28.20 9.99 7.53
C PHE A 174 -29.69 10.30 7.66
N THR A 175 -30.50 9.28 7.96
CA THR A 175 -31.93 9.39 8.27
C THR A 175 -32.19 9.18 9.76
N VAL A 176 -33.28 9.73 10.28
CA VAL A 176 -33.66 9.59 11.71
C VAL A 176 -34.00 8.14 12.05
N GLU A 177 -34.78 7.50 11.18
CA GLU A 177 -35.06 6.07 11.24
C GLU A 177 -34.28 5.37 10.12
N LEU A 178 -33.56 4.30 10.45
CA LEU A 178 -32.72 3.59 9.48
C LEU A 178 -33.62 2.73 8.56
N PRO A 179 -33.36 2.71 7.24
CA PRO A 179 -34.22 2.03 6.27
C PRO A 179 -34.42 0.53 6.51
N TRP A 180 -33.44 -0.15 7.11
CA TRP A 180 -33.44 -1.60 7.35
C TRP A 180 -33.98 -2.03 8.72
N ILE A 181 -34.66 -1.14 9.47
CA ILE A 181 -35.25 -1.49 10.77
C ILE A 181 -36.62 -2.14 10.61
N HIS A 182 -37.43 -1.66 9.66
CA HIS A 182 -38.84 -2.02 9.55
C HIS A 182 -39.16 -2.70 8.21
N CYS A 183 -40.19 -3.53 8.22
CA CYS A 183 -40.72 -4.17 7.01
C CYS A 183 -41.65 -3.24 6.21
N ASN A 184 -41.94 -2.01 6.66
CA ASN A 184 -42.84 -1.07 5.99
C ASN A 184 -42.15 -0.20 4.93
N ASN A 185 -41.48 -0.83 3.97
CA ASN A 185 -40.83 -0.15 2.85
C ASN A 185 -41.28 -0.73 1.52
N SER A 186 -41.10 0.03 0.43
CA SER A 186 -41.54 -0.37 -0.91
C SER A 186 -40.80 -1.56 -1.51
N TRP A 187 -39.59 -1.86 -1.01
CA TRP A 187 -38.77 -2.99 -1.45
C TRP A 187 -39.03 -4.28 -0.67
N ASN A 188 -39.76 -4.21 0.45
CA ASN A 188 -39.96 -5.38 1.30
C ASN A 188 -41.05 -6.31 0.74
N SER A 189 -40.81 -7.60 0.86
CA SER A 189 -41.73 -8.67 0.48
C SER A 189 -42.80 -8.89 1.56
N PRO A 190 -43.94 -9.52 1.22
CA PRO A 190 -44.99 -9.88 2.18
C PRO A 190 -44.53 -10.83 3.30
N ASN A 191 -43.39 -11.50 3.09
CA ASN A 191 -42.80 -12.46 4.03
C ASN A 191 -41.77 -11.80 4.99
N CYS A 192 -41.53 -10.49 4.88
CA CYS A 192 -40.63 -9.76 5.76
C CYS A 192 -41.16 -9.80 7.19
N SER A 193 -40.29 -10.12 8.15
CA SER A 193 -40.63 -10.04 9.58
C SER A 193 -39.65 -9.14 10.33
N ASP A 194 -40.18 -8.10 10.97
CA ASP A 194 -39.45 -7.27 11.93
C ASP A 194 -39.85 -7.62 13.37
N PHE A 195 -39.12 -7.05 14.33
CA PHE A 195 -39.33 -7.33 15.76
C PHE A 195 -40.75 -7.00 16.24
N ASN A 196 -41.36 -5.95 15.70
CA ASN A 196 -42.71 -5.52 16.06
C ASN A 196 -43.77 -6.51 15.54
N ASN A 197 -43.63 -7.02 14.31
CA ASN A 197 -44.52 -8.04 13.78
C ASN A 197 -44.37 -9.40 14.49
N PHE A 198 -43.19 -9.73 15.01
CA PHE A 198 -42.99 -10.94 15.81
C PHE A 198 -43.83 -10.94 17.10
N ILE A 199 -43.89 -9.80 17.81
CA ILE A 199 -44.64 -9.65 19.07
C ILE A 199 -46.16 -9.78 18.82
N GLN A 200 -46.68 -9.25 17.70
CA GLN A 200 -48.11 -9.38 17.34
C GLN A 200 -48.52 -10.80 16.93
N GLN A 201 -47.60 -11.61 16.38
CA GLN A 201 -47.90 -12.96 15.89
C GLN A 201 -47.94 -14.05 16.99
N ASN A 202 -47.82 -13.70 18.27
CA ASN A 202 -47.96 -14.63 19.42
C ASN A 202 -49.35 -15.31 19.54
N THR A 203 -50.27 -15.08 18.61
CA THR A 203 -51.59 -15.74 18.54
C THR A 203 -51.76 -16.70 17.34
N SER A 204 -50.74 -16.92 16.52
CA SER A 204 -50.82 -17.92 15.44
C SER A 204 -49.47 -18.57 15.18
N THR A 205 -49.31 -19.78 15.70
CA THR A 205 -48.22 -20.72 15.41
C THR A 205 -48.27 -21.17 13.95
N LYS A 206 -47.80 -20.32 13.04
CA LYS A 206 -47.29 -20.78 11.74
C LYS A 206 -45.82 -20.41 11.69
N TYR A 207 -44.98 -21.40 11.99
CA TYR A 207 -43.56 -21.33 11.79
C TYR A 207 -43.31 -21.26 10.28
N TYR A 208 -43.25 -20.05 9.74
CA TYR A 208 -42.77 -19.82 8.38
C TYR A 208 -41.26 -20.04 8.39
N GLU A 209 -40.85 -21.13 7.77
CA GLU A 209 -39.50 -21.69 7.71
C GLU A 209 -38.50 -20.80 6.92
N TYR A 210 -38.97 -19.71 6.32
CA TYR A 210 -38.17 -18.74 5.57
C TYR A 210 -38.65 -17.30 5.84
N LYS A 211 -38.34 -16.76 7.02
CA LYS A 211 -38.56 -15.35 7.33
C LYS A 211 -37.32 -14.55 6.95
N SER A 212 -37.41 -13.75 5.89
CA SER A 212 -36.37 -12.77 5.57
C SER A 212 -36.51 -11.56 6.51
N ASN A 213 -35.38 -10.97 6.88
CA ASN A 213 -35.34 -9.82 7.79
C ASN A 213 -35.21 -8.52 6.96
N PRO A 214 -35.66 -7.37 7.49
CA PRO A 214 -35.68 -6.11 6.73
C PRO A 214 -34.29 -5.65 6.27
N ALA A 215 -33.21 -6.08 6.92
CA ALA A 215 -31.85 -5.78 6.50
C ALA A 215 -31.36 -6.67 5.35
N ALA A 216 -31.80 -7.93 5.30
CA ALA A 216 -31.51 -8.84 4.21
C ALA A 216 -32.24 -8.41 2.93
N GLU A 217 -33.53 -8.05 3.04
CA GLU A 217 -34.31 -7.57 1.89
C GLU A 217 -33.87 -6.17 1.41
N TYR A 218 -33.24 -5.35 2.26
CA TYR A 218 -32.66 -4.08 1.84
C TYR A 218 -31.35 -4.26 1.03
N TYR A 219 -30.70 -5.42 1.16
CA TYR A 219 -29.48 -5.75 0.43
C TYR A 219 -29.76 -6.42 -0.93
N GLU A 220 -30.90 -7.08 -1.08
CA GLU A 220 -31.36 -7.73 -2.32
C GLU A 220 -31.81 -6.73 -3.39
#